data_AF-A0A2L0BZP1-F1
#
_entry.id   AF-A0A2L0BZP1-F1
#
_cell.length_a   1.000
_cell.length_b   1.000
_cell.length_c   1.000
_cell.angle_alpha   90.00
_cell.angle_beta   90.00
_cell.angle_gamma   90.00
#
_symmetry.space_group_name_H-M   'P 1'
#
loop_
_entity.id
_entity.type
_entity.pdbx_description
1 polymer ?
#
loop_
_entity_poly.entity_id
_entity_poly.type
_entity_poly.pdbx_seq_one_letter_code
_entity_poly.pdbx_strand_id
1 'polypeptide(L)'
;NLALRWVQQNIHHFGGDPARVTLFGESAGAVSVSLHLLSPLSRDLFQRAILESGSPTAPWAIITREEAKLRAMRLAEAVHCPHDKEKPLETLECLREKDPKILVENEWGTLGICEFPFVPVVDGAFLDETPQRSLASNRFKKTDILTGSNSEEGYYFIIYYLTELLRKEEGITVTREEFLQAVKELNPYVNIPGRQAIVFEYTDWTDPDNPHSNRDALDKMVGDHHFTCNVNEFAHKYAEAGNSVYMYLYTHRTRANPWPRWT
;
A
#
# COMPACT_ATOMS: atom_id res chain seq x y z
N ASN A 1 -17.53 -7.61 -1.33
CA ASN A 1 -18.18 -7.10 -2.57
C ASN A 1 -19.68 -6.76 -2.39
N LEU A 2 -20.21 -6.68 -1.15
CA LEU A 2 -21.64 -6.46 -0.91
C LEU A 2 -22.16 -5.14 -1.50
N ALA A 3 -21.43 -4.04 -1.30
CA ALA A 3 -21.78 -2.74 -1.86
C ALA A 3 -21.82 -2.73 -3.40
N LEU A 4 -20.88 -3.43 -4.07
CA LEU A 4 -20.88 -3.56 -5.53
C LEU A 4 -22.14 -4.28 -6.04
N ARG A 5 -22.59 -5.32 -5.31
CA ARG A 5 -23.85 -6.02 -5.64
C ARG A 5 -25.06 -5.11 -5.45
N TRP A 6 -25.06 -4.30 -4.39
CA TRP A 6 -26.12 -3.31 -4.18
C TRP A 6 -26.17 -2.29 -5.33
N VAL A 7 -25.03 -1.77 -5.78
CA VAL A 7 -24.96 -0.86 -6.94
C VAL A 7 -25.51 -1.55 -8.18
N GLN A 8 -25.08 -2.77 -8.49
CA GLN A 8 -25.60 -3.54 -9.63
C GLN A 8 -27.13 -3.70 -9.59
N GLN A 9 -27.70 -3.91 -8.40
CA GLN A 9 -29.14 -4.10 -8.23
C GLN A 9 -29.93 -2.79 -8.24
N ASN A 10 -29.35 -1.67 -7.78
CA ASN A 10 -30.14 -0.50 -7.42
C ASN A 10 -29.77 0.78 -8.17
N ILE A 11 -28.56 0.89 -8.76
CA ILE A 11 -28.07 2.18 -9.28
C ILE A 11 -28.94 2.75 -10.42
N HIS A 12 -29.65 1.89 -11.14
CA HIS A 12 -30.60 2.28 -12.18
C HIS A 12 -31.79 3.10 -11.65
N HIS A 13 -32.17 2.92 -10.38
CA HIS A 13 -33.18 3.79 -9.74
C HIS A 13 -32.69 5.22 -9.51
N PHE A 14 -31.37 5.44 -9.55
CA PHE A 14 -30.72 6.74 -9.38
C PHE A 14 -30.23 7.33 -10.72
N GLY A 15 -30.63 6.73 -11.85
CA GLY A 15 -30.22 7.16 -13.19
C GLY A 15 -28.83 6.69 -13.63
N GLY A 16 -28.17 5.83 -12.86
CA GLY A 16 -26.90 5.20 -13.27
C GLY A 16 -27.12 3.95 -14.11
N ASP A 17 -26.15 3.61 -14.95
CA ASP A 17 -26.17 2.37 -15.74
C ASP A 17 -25.33 1.29 -15.03
N PRO A 18 -25.93 0.17 -14.54
CA PRO A 18 -25.20 -0.89 -13.86
C PRO A 18 -24.14 -1.57 -14.76
N ALA A 19 -24.28 -1.50 -16.08
CA ALA A 19 -23.29 -2.03 -17.02
C ALA A 19 -22.08 -1.09 -17.23
N ARG A 20 -22.13 0.14 -16.68
CA ARG A 20 -21.11 1.19 -16.85
C ARG A 20 -20.50 1.68 -15.55
N VAL A 21 -20.43 0.81 -14.55
CA VAL A 21 -19.78 1.11 -13.27
C VAL A 21 -18.26 1.12 -13.44
N THR A 22 -17.60 2.21 -13.06
CA THR A 22 -16.14 2.28 -12.96
C THR A 22 -15.75 2.35 -11.49
N LEU A 23 -14.88 1.45 -11.05
CA LEU A 23 -14.30 1.53 -9.71
C LEU A 23 -13.09 2.46 -9.76
N PHE A 24 -12.98 3.36 -8.80
CA PHE A 24 -11.80 4.20 -8.61
C PHE A 24 -11.48 4.28 -7.13
N GLY A 25 -10.19 4.38 -6.82
CA GLY A 25 -9.71 4.49 -5.45
C GLY A 25 -8.24 4.84 -5.42
N GLU A 26 -7.82 5.39 -4.30
CA GLU A 26 -6.47 5.85 -4.03
C GLU A 26 -5.83 5.03 -2.90
N SER A 27 -4.52 4.81 -2.96
CA SER A 27 -3.74 4.08 -1.94
C SER A 27 -4.34 2.69 -1.65
N ALA A 28 -4.75 2.40 -0.41
CA ALA A 28 -5.42 1.14 -0.05
C ALA A 28 -6.77 0.95 -0.78
N GLY A 29 -7.41 2.03 -1.22
CA GLY A 29 -8.54 2.02 -2.12
C GLY A 29 -8.16 1.51 -3.52
N ALA A 30 -7.03 1.97 -4.08
CA ALA A 30 -6.49 1.46 -5.36
C ALA A 30 -6.13 -0.03 -5.27
N VAL A 31 -5.51 -0.45 -4.15
CA VAL A 31 -5.31 -1.87 -3.83
C VAL A 31 -6.66 -2.60 -3.83
N SER A 32 -7.67 -2.08 -3.14
CA SER A 32 -9.00 -2.70 -3.09
C SER A 32 -9.63 -2.85 -4.48
N VAL A 33 -9.53 -1.82 -5.34
CA VAL A 33 -9.98 -1.87 -6.74
C VAL A 33 -9.25 -2.96 -7.49
N SER A 34 -7.93 -3.04 -7.35
CA SER A 34 -7.13 -4.07 -8.01
C SER A 34 -7.48 -5.48 -7.53
N LEU A 35 -7.72 -5.70 -6.24
CA LEU A 35 -8.15 -7.01 -5.72
C LEU A 35 -9.54 -7.38 -6.25
N HIS A 36 -10.42 -6.42 -6.51
CA HIS A 36 -11.69 -6.67 -7.19
C HIS A 36 -11.53 -7.06 -8.67
N LEU A 37 -10.47 -6.60 -9.35
CA LEU A 37 -10.11 -7.08 -10.70
C LEU A 37 -9.61 -8.53 -10.69
N LEU A 38 -8.96 -8.96 -9.60
CA LEU A 38 -8.45 -10.33 -9.45
C LEU A 38 -9.54 -11.30 -8.96
N SER A 39 -10.36 -10.87 -8.00
CA SER A 39 -11.34 -11.73 -7.33
C SER A 39 -12.41 -12.28 -8.30
N PRO A 40 -12.63 -13.60 -8.36
CA PRO A 40 -13.72 -14.18 -9.13
C PRO A 40 -15.09 -13.75 -8.62
N LEU A 41 -15.20 -13.39 -7.34
CA LEU A 41 -16.48 -12.96 -6.74
C LEU A 41 -16.89 -11.54 -7.16
N SER A 42 -15.99 -10.76 -7.76
CA SER A 42 -16.21 -9.32 -7.98
C SER A 42 -16.03 -8.86 -9.42
N ARG A 43 -15.25 -9.58 -10.24
CA ARG A 43 -14.88 -9.15 -11.60
C ARG A 43 -16.05 -8.87 -12.54
N ASP A 44 -17.23 -9.43 -12.28
CA ASP A 44 -18.44 -9.22 -13.09
C ASP A 44 -19.37 -8.12 -12.54
N LEU A 45 -18.99 -7.44 -11.46
CA LEU A 45 -19.82 -6.42 -10.80
C LEU A 45 -19.48 -4.98 -11.22
N PHE A 46 -18.55 -4.79 -12.14
CA PHE A 46 -18.13 -3.48 -12.64
C PHE A 46 -17.51 -3.60 -14.03
N GLN A 47 -17.40 -2.47 -14.72
CA GLN A 47 -16.89 -2.39 -16.07
C GLN A 47 -15.39 -2.10 -16.09
N ARG A 48 -14.93 -0.97 -15.53
CA ARG A 48 -13.55 -0.48 -15.62
C ARG A 48 -12.96 -0.13 -14.26
N ALA A 49 -11.65 0.12 -14.22
CA ALA A 49 -10.95 0.48 -12.99
C ALA A 49 -10.01 1.69 -13.18
N ILE A 50 -9.93 2.50 -12.13
CA ILE A 50 -8.95 3.57 -11.94
C ILE A 50 -8.20 3.30 -10.64
N LEU A 51 -6.87 3.35 -10.66
CA LEU A 51 -6.01 2.99 -9.54
C LEU A 51 -5.02 4.13 -9.28
N GLU A 52 -5.20 4.86 -8.20
CA GLU A 52 -4.37 6.02 -7.89
C GLU A 52 -3.35 5.64 -6.82
N SER A 53 -2.06 5.61 -7.16
CA SER A 53 -0.98 5.38 -6.20
C SER A 53 -1.11 4.08 -5.39
N GLY A 54 -1.56 2.99 -6.02
CA GLY A 54 -1.64 1.69 -5.36
C GLY A 54 -1.85 0.51 -6.30
N SER A 55 -1.37 -0.66 -5.88
CA SER A 55 -1.30 -1.88 -6.68
C SER A 55 -1.36 -3.12 -5.78
N PRO A 56 -1.92 -4.26 -6.22
CA PRO A 56 -2.06 -5.43 -5.36
C PRO A 56 -0.72 -6.15 -5.12
N THR A 57 0.34 -5.77 -5.85
CA THR A 57 1.69 -6.31 -5.64
C THR A 57 2.51 -5.52 -4.62
N ALA A 58 1.99 -4.38 -4.13
CA ALA A 58 2.69 -3.57 -3.14
C ALA A 58 2.99 -4.39 -1.87
N PRO A 59 4.17 -4.21 -1.24
CA PRO A 59 4.58 -5.02 -0.08
C PRO A 59 3.60 -4.97 1.10
N TRP A 60 2.84 -3.87 1.21
CA TRP A 60 1.90 -3.59 2.28
C TRP A 60 0.45 -3.95 1.94
N ALA A 61 0.17 -4.36 0.70
CA ALA A 61 -1.18 -4.63 0.22
C ALA A 61 -1.79 -5.91 0.79
N ILE A 62 -0.96 -6.94 1.05
CA ILE A 62 -1.39 -8.22 1.59
C ILE A 62 -0.37 -8.79 2.57
N ILE A 63 -0.83 -9.61 3.52
CA ILE A 63 0.05 -10.41 4.39
C ILE A 63 -0.27 -11.91 4.28
N THR A 64 0.69 -12.74 4.70
CA THR A 64 0.48 -14.20 4.77
C THR A 64 -0.55 -14.54 5.85
N ARG A 65 -1.21 -15.70 5.71
CA ARG A 65 -2.17 -16.17 6.72
C ARG A 65 -1.51 -16.43 8.06
N GLU A 66 -0.26 -16.89 8.02
CA GLU A 66 0.56 -17.19 9.19
C GLU A 66 0.85 -15.90 9.97
N GLU A 67 1.28 -14.83 9.30
CA GLU A 67 1.54 -13.53 9.93
C GLU A 67 0.23 -12.88 10.41
N ALA A 68 -0.85 -12.93 9.62
CA ALA A 68 -2.15 -12.40 10.04
C ALA A 68 -2.66 -13.04 11.35
N LYS A 69 -2.52 -14.37 11.48
CA LYS A 69 -2.86 -15.08 12.72
C LYS A 69 -1.98 -14.63 13.88
N LEU A 70 -0.68 -14.45 13.65
CA LEU A 70 0.24 -13.98 14.69
C LEU A 70 -0.12 -12.57 15.17
N ARG A 71 -0.42 -11.65 14.25
CA ARG A 71 -0.85 -10.29 14.58
C ARG A 71 -2.17 -10.25 15.34
N ALA A 72 -3.13 -11.11 14.97
CA ALA A 72 -4.37 -11.26 15.72
C ALA A 72 -4.13 -11.72 17.17
N MET A 73 -3.20 -12.65 17.39
CA MET A 73 -2.83 -13.11 18.73
C MET A 73 -2.09 -12.02 19.53
N ARG A 74 -1.22 -11.23 18.90
CA ARG A 74 -0.56 -10.08 19.54
C ARG A 74 -1.56 -9.02 19.97
N LEU A 75 -2.55 -8.71 19.14
CA LEU A 75 -3.63 -7.79 19.52
C LEU A 75 -4.42 -8.35 20.71
N ALA A 76 -4.77 -9.64 20.68
CA ALA A 76 -5.46 -10.29 21.78
C ALA A 76 -4.66 -10.21 23.09
N GLU A 77 -3.36 -10.47 23.05
CA GLU A 77 -2.46 -10.31 24.19
C GLU A 77 -2.47 -8.85 24.71
N ALA A 78 -2.31 -7.86 23.82
CA ALA A 78 -2.26 -6.45 24.16
C ALA A 78 -3.53 -5.94 24.86
N VAL A 79 -4.70 -6.48 24.49
CA VAL A 79 -5.99 -6.11 25.09
C VAL A 79 -6.45 -7.06 26.20
N HIS A 80 -5.54 -7.92 26.69
CA HIS A 80 -5.78 -8.87 27.77
C HIS A 80 -6.91 -9.89 27.47
N CYS A 81 -6.91 -10.42 26.25
CA CYS A 81 -7.71 -11.58 25.85
C CYS A 81 -6.88 -12.88 25.84
N PRO A 82 -7.54 -14.06 25.90
CA PRO A 82 -6.89 -15.33 25.61
C PRO A 82 -6.23 -15.27 24.23
N HIS A 83 -5.01 -15.80 24.10
CA HIS A 83 -4.19 -15.72 22.87
C HIS A 83 -3.50 -17.06 22.58
N ASP A 84 -4.16 -18.16 22.94
CA ASP A 84 -3.71 -19.51 22.62
C ASP A 84 -4.11 -19.86 21.17
N LYS A 85 -3.11 -20.19 20.34
CA LYS A 85 -3.30 -20.55 18.93
C LYS A 85 -4.16 -21.79 18.74
N GLU A 86 -4.20 -22.68 19.72
CA GLU A 86 -5.00 -23.90 19.69
C GLU A 86 -6.48 -23.64 20.05
N LYS A 87 -6.79 -22.46 20.60
CA LYS A 87 -8.13 -22.07 21.07
C LYS A 87 -8.61 -20.74 20.47
N PRO A 88 -8.62 -20.59 19.13
CA PRO A 88 -8.92 -19.31 18.48
C PRO A 88 -10.35 -18.80 18.74
N LEU A 89 -11.28 -19.67 19.12
CA LEU A 89 -12.66 -19.28 19.45
C LEU A 89 -12.72 -18.47 20.75
N GLU A 90 -12.00 -18.89 21.81
CA GLU A 90 -11.93 -18.16 23.08
C GLU A 90 -11.35 -16.75 22.87
N THR A 91 -10.30 -16.66 22.04
CA THR A 91 -9.72 -15.38 21.61
C THR A 91 -10.74 -14.50 20.90
N LEU A 92 -11.45 -15.06 19.92
CA LEU A 92 -12.41 -14.32 19.10
C LEU A 92 -13.60 -13.80 19.91
N GLU A 93 -14.14 -14.63 20.82
CA GLU A 93 -15.25 -14.25 21.70
C GLU A 93 -14.85 -13.08 22.60
N CYS A 94 -13.69 -13.16 23.26
CA CYS A 94 -13.18 -12.06 24.08
C CYS A 94 -12.96 -10.77 23.27
N LEU A 95 -12.37 -10.86 22.07
CA LEU A 95 -12.15 -9.69 21.22
C LEU A 95 -13.44 -8.99 20.81
N ARG A 96 -14.54 -9.74 20.59
CA ARG A 96 -15.85 -9.18 20.23
C ARG A 96 -16.52 -8.41 21.37
N GLU A 97 -16.13 -8.66 22.61
CA GLU A 97 -16.64 -7.96 23.79
C GLU A 97 -15.86 -6.68 24.12
N LYS A 98 -14.66 -6.50 23.52
CA LYS A 98 -13.84 -5.31 23.75
C LYS A 98 -14.45 -4.09 23.08
N ASP A 99 -14.22 -2.93 23.70
CA ASP A 99 -14.52 -1.65 23.08
C ASP A 99 -13.70 -1.51 21.77
N PRO A 100 -14.32 -1.15 20.64
CA PRO A 100 -13.63 -1.05 19.36
C PRO A 100 -12.50 -0.03 19.38
N LYS A 101 -12.60 1.04 20.20
CA LYS A 101 -11.54 2.03 20.37
C LYS A 101 -10.30 1.42 21.00
N ILE A 102 -10.48 0.56 22.02
CA ILE A 102 -9.38 -0.15 22.67
C ILE A 102 -8.69 -1.08 21.66
N LEU A 103 -9.45 -1.75 20.78
CA LEU A 103 -8.86 -2.60 19.75
C LEU A 103 -7.95 -1.79 18.82
N VAL A 104 -8.46 -0.72 18.20
CA VAL A 104 -7.69 0.07 17.22
C VAL A 104 -6.49 0.80 17.82
N GLU A 105 -6.58 1.23 19.08
CA GLU A 105 -5.48 1.88 19.80
C GLU A 105 -4.33 0.92 20.14
N ASN A 106 -4.57 -0.40 20.10
CA ASN A 106 -3.60 -1.44 20.46
C ASN A 106 -3.15 -2.30 19.25
N GLU A 107 -3.42 -1.87 18.02
CA GLU A 107 -2.98 -2.60 16.81
C GLU A 107 -1.49 -2.41 16.51
N TRP A 108 -0.94 -1.26 16.89
CA TRP A 108 0.39 -0.82 16.49
C TRP A 108 1.46 -1.33 17.47
N GLY A 109 2.22 -2.34 17.04
CA GLY A 109 3.45 -2.81 17.70
C GLY A 109 4.71 -2.30 17.00
N THR A 110 5.78 -3.11 17.02
CA THR A 110 7.00 -2.82 16.25
C THR A 110 6.83 -3.19 14.78
N LEU A 111 6.53 -2.20 13.93
CA LEU A 111 6.38 -2.35 12.48
C LEU A 111 7.37 -1.44 11.73
N GLY A 112 7.77 -1.85 10.53
CA GLY A 112 8.57 -1.03 9.62
C GLY A 112 7.77 0.14 9.03
N ILE A 113 8.45 0.99 8.25
CA ILE A 113 7.77 2.00 7.44
C ILE A 113 6.82 1.34 6.44
N CYS A 114 5.65 1.94 6.23
CA CYS A 114 4.62 1.43 5.32
C CYS A 114 4.16 -0.01 5.62
N GLU A 115 4.31 -0.51 6.84
CA GLU A 115 3.73 -1.79 7.25
C GLU A 115 2.49 -1.56 8.12
N PHE A 116 1.33 -2.03 7.64
CA PHE A 116 0.06 -1.87 8.35
C PHE A 116 -0.32 -3.19 9.04
N PRO A 117 -0.83 -3.16 10.29
CA PRO A 117 -1.03 -4.37 11.10
C PRO A 117 -2.08 -5.32 10.52
N PHE A 118 -3.24 -4.80 10.12
CA PHE A 118 -4.36 -5.59 9.60
C PHE A 118 -4.70 -5.17 8.16
N VAL A 119 -4.34 -6.03 7.20
CA VAL A 119 -4.54 -5.82 5.76
C VAL A 119 -5.12 -7.09 5.13
N PRO A 120 -5.55 -7.07 3.85
CA PRO A 120 -6.08 -8.25 3.18
C PRO A 120 -5.16 -9.49 3.24
N VAL A 121 -5.79 -10.66 3.16
CA VAL A 121 -5.12 -11.97 3.10
C VAL A 121 -5.69 -12.80 1.96
N VAL A 122 -4.94 -13.79 1.48
CA VAL A 122 -5.47 -14.83 0.58
C VAL A 122 -6.31 -15.80 1.42
N ASP A 123 -7.63 -15.66 1.37
CA ASP A 123 -8.59 -16.34 2.25
C ASP A 123 -9.13 -17.65 1.67
N GLY A 124 -8.99 -17.86 0.36
CA GLY A 124 -9.54 -19.02 -0.36
C GLY A 124 -10.96 -18.79 -0.90
N ALA A 125 -11.56 -17.62 -0.66
CA ALA A 125 -12.90 -17.29 -1.14
C ALA A 125 -12.90 -15.99 -1.96
N PHE A 126 -12.50 -14.86 -1.36
CA PHE A 126 -12.33 -13.62 -2.10
C PHE A 126 -11.14 -13.69 -3.05
N LEU A 127 -10.01 -14.22 -2.57
CA LEU A 127 -8.81 -14.54 -3.35
C LEU A 127 -8.37 -15.96 -3.00
N ASP A 128 -8.16 -16.79 -4.02
CA ASP A 128 -7.68 -18.17 -3.88
C ASP A 128 -6.17 -18.31 -4.09
N GLU A 129 -5.51 -17.24 -4.55
CA GLU A 129 -4.06 -17.18 -4.76
C GLU A 129 -3.50 -15.76 -4.57
N THR A 130 -2.17 -15.64 -4.59
CA THR A 130 -1.51 -14.34 -4.46
C THR A 130 -1.67 -13.49 -5.72
N PRO A 131 -1.73 -12.16 -5.59
CA PRO A 131 -1.80 -11.25 -6.74
C PRO A 131 -0.71 -11.49 -7.79
N GLN A 132 0.53 -11.75 -7.36
CA GLN A 132 1.64 -12.05 -8.25
C GLN A 132 1.36 -13.29 -9.11
N ARG A 133 0.73 -14.33 -8.55
CA ARG A 133 0.32 -15.53 -9.31
C ARG A 133 -0.83 -15.23 -10.27
N SER A 134 -1.81 -14.45 -9.85
CA SER A 134 -2.92 -14.06 -10.74
C SER A 134 -2.43 -13.24 -11.93
N LEU A 135 -1.48 -12.34 -11.72
CA LEU A 135 -0.86 -11.56 -12.80
C LEU A 135 -0.03 -12.44 -13.73
N ALA A 136 0.86 -13.28 -13.19
CA ALA A 136 1.71 -14.16 -13.99
C ALA A 136 0.94 -15.16 -14.86
N SER A 137 -0.28 -15.52 -14.44
CA SER A 137 -1.15 -16.49 -15.12
C SER A 137 -2.31 -15.83 -15.90
N ASN A 138 -2.33 -14.50 -15.99
CA ASN A 138 -3.38 -13.75 -16.66
C ASN A 138 -4.81 -13.95 -16.09
N ARG A 139 -4.93 -14.41 -14.83
CA ARG A 139 -6.20 -14.64 -14.12
C ARG A 139 -6.73 -13.38 -13.46
N PHE A 140 -7.16 -12.44 -14.29
CA PHE A 140 -7.75 -11.17 -13.88
C PHE A 140 -8.78 -10.69 -14.91
N LYS A 141 -9.67 -9.77 -14.51
CA LYS A 141 -10.66 -9.17 -15.41
C LYS A 141 -9.97 -8.51 -16.61
N LYS A 142 -10.41 -8.84 -17.83
CA LYS A 142 -9.94 -8.17 -19.05
C LYS A 142 -10.75 -6.89 -19.28
N THR A 143 -10.14 -5.74 -19.04
CA THR A 143 -10.77 -4.43 -19.15
C THR A 143 -9.72 -3.32 -19.24
N ASP A 144 -10.13 -2.14 -19.70
CA ASP A 144 -9.33 -0.92 -19.63
C ASP A 144 -9.06 -0.50 -18.18
N ILE A 145 -7.85 -0.02 -17.93
CA ILE A 145 -7.45 0.61 -16.65
C ILE A 145 -6.80 1.97 -16.89
N LEU A 146 -7.00 2.89 -15.95
CA LEU A 146 -6.21 4.12 -15.80
C LEU A 146 -5.50 4.07 -14.45
N THR A 147 -4.20 4.33 -14.41
CA THR A 147 -3.41 4.21 -13.19
C THR A 147 -2.24 5.18 -13.18
N GLY A 148 -1.64 5.42 -12.04
CA GLY A 148 -0.50 6.32 -11.94
C GLY A 148 0.00 6.55 -10.52
N SER A 149 1.00 7.41 -10.43
CA SER A 149 1.69 7.77 -9.19
C SER A 149 1.91 9.27 -9.11
N ASN A 150 2.14 9.76 -7.89
CA ASN A 150 2.63 11.10 -7.63
C ASN A 150 4.16 11.12 -7.69
N SER A 151 4.76 12.30 -7.81
CA SER A 151 6.22 12.44 -7.82
C SER A 151 6.86 12.14 -6.46
N GLU A 152 6.22 12.47 -5.34
CA GLU A 152 6.74 12.35 -3.97
C GLU A 152 5.85 11.46 -3.07
N GLU A 153 5.78 10.15 -3.38
CA GLU A 153 4.95 9.19 -2.63
C GLU A 153 5.50 8.85 -1.24
N GLY A 154 6.81 9.02 -1.01
CA GLY A 154 7.49 8.55 0.19
C GLY A 154 7.40 9.53 1.36
N TYR A 155 7.46 10.83 1.11
CA TYR A 155 7.61 11.84 2.16
C TYR A 155 6.54 11.77 3.24
N TYR A 156 5.28 11.56 2.88
CA TYR A 156 4.20 11.47 3.86
C TYR A 156 4.53 10.41 4.93
N PHE A 157 4.94 9.22 4.51
CA PHE A 157 5.23 8.11 5.43
C PHE A 157 6.51 8.36 6.23
N ILE A 158 7.54 8.94 5.61
CA ILE A 158 8.81 9.21 6.30
C ILE A 158 8.62 10.28 7.39
N ILE A 159 7.81 11.31 7.15
CA ILE A 159 7.51 12.34 8.16
C ILE A 159 6.89 11.73 9.44
N TYR A 160 6.02 10.73 9.30
CA TYR A 160 5.39 10.06 10.45
C TYR A 160 6.26 8.95 11.05
N TYR A 161 7.25 8.44 10.32
CA TYR A 161 8.12 7.36 10.76
C TYR A 161 9.44 7.85 11.39
N LEU A 162 10.16 8.74 10.70
CA LEU A 162 11.43 9.33 11.14
C LEU A 162 11.21 10.75 11.68
N THR A 163 10.43 10.87 12.76
CA THR A 163 9.92 12.15 13.29
C THR A 163 11.01 13.16 13.68
N GLU A 164 12.17 12.68 14.13
CA GLU A 164 13.30 13.54 14.52
C GLU A 164 14.10 14.05 13.31
N LEU A 165 14.21 13.23 12.25
CA LEU A 165 15.00 13.56 11.06
C LEU A 165 14.20 14.44 10.09
N LEU A 166 12.97 14.04 9.73
CA LEU A 166 12.09 14.76 8.80
C LEU A 166 10.96 15.47 9.56
N ARG A 167 11.35 16.46 10.38
CA ARG A 167 10.40 17.32 11.08
C ARG A 167 9.52 18.08 10.08
N LYS A 168 8.26 18.31 10.44
CA LYS A 168 7.28 19.05 9.62
C LYS A 168 7.53 20.57 9.69
N GLU A 169 8.70 20.99 9.22
CA GLU A 169 9.21 22.36 9.23
C GLU A 169 9.83 22.71 7.86
N GLU A 170 9.98 24.00 7.56
CA GLU A 170 10.68 24.46 6.35
C GLU A 170 12.20 24.26 6.48
N GLY A 171 12.89 24.11 5.34
CA GLY A 171 14.36 24.12 5.31
C GLY A 171 15.05 22.83 5.80
N ILE A 172 14.30 21.73 5.97
CA ILE A 172 14.88 20.43 6.33
C ILE A 172 15.79 19.91 5.22
N THR A 173 16.94 19.40 5.62
CA THR A 173 17.94 18.74 4.77
C THR A 173 18.49 17.52 5.51
N VAL A 174 19.11 16.58 4.79
CA VAL A 174 19.64 15.33 5.35
C VAL A 174 21.11 15.22 4.99
N THR A 175 21.99 15.15 5.99
CA THR A 175 23.42 14.92 5.78
C THR A 175 23.68 13.51 5.24
N ARG A 176 24.87 13.28 4.67
CA ARG A 176 25.24 11.96 4.17
C ARG A 176 25.21 10.87 5.25
N GLU A 177 25.66 11.20 6.46
CA GLU A 177 25.66 10.26 7.60
C GLU A 177 24.23 9.90 8.02
N GLU A 178 23.35 10.89 8.13
CA GLU A 178 21.93 10.68 8.42
C GLU A 178 21.24 9.85 7.34
N PHE A 179 21.54 10.09 6.05
CA PHE A 179 21.03 9.28 4.94
C PHE A 179 21.43 7.82 5.07
N LEU A 180 22.71 7.52 5.32
CA LEU A 180 23.20 6.14 5.47
C LEU A 180 22.54 5.42 6.64
N GLN A 181 22.29 6.14 7.75
CA GLN A 181 21.58 5.60 8.90
C GLN A 181 20.09 5.38 8.58
N ALA A 182 19.43 6.34 7.92
CA ALA A 182 18.04 6.23 7.51
C ALA A 182 17.80 5.07 6.53
N VAL A 183 18.73 4.78 5.61
CA VAL A 183 18.64 3.60 4.73
C VAL A 183 18.56 2.30 5.53
N LYS A 184 19.28 2.20 6.66
CA LYS A 184 19.23 1.02 7.54
C LYS A 184 17.89 0.92 8.28
N GLU A 185 17.34 2.03 8.74
CA GLU A 185 16.08 2.08 9.49
C GLU A 185 14.86 1.84 8.59
N LEU A 186 14.86 2.42 7.40
CA LEU A 186 13.77 2.29 6.42
C LEU A 186 13.78 0.93 5.71
N ASN A 187 14.90 0.21 5.74
CA ASN A 187 15.05 -1.11 5.12
C ASN A 187 15.61 -2.14 6.13
N PRO A 188 14.86 -2.47 7.20
CA PRO A 188 15.39 -3.28 8.31
C PRO A 188 15.61 -4.76 7.94
N TYR A 189 14.92 -5.26 6.90
CA TYR A 189 14.92 -6.68 6.53
C TYR A 189 15.96 -7.08 5.46
N VAL A 190 16.69 -6.12 4.89
CA VAL A 190 17.71 -6.39 3.87
C VAL A 190 19.08 -6.67 4.50
N ASN A 191 19.86 -7.52 3.84
CA ASN A 191 21.24 -7.82 4.23
C ASN A 191 22.20 -6.68 3.86
N ILE A 192 23.48 -6.79 4.27
CA ILE A 192 24.49 -5.74 4.03
C ILE A 192 24.69 -5.45 2.53
N PRO A 193 24.88 -6.45 1.63
CA PRO A 193 25.00 -6.19 0.20
C PRO A 193 23.75 -5.49 -0.39
N GLY A 194 22.55 -5.88 0.04
CA GLY A 194 21.31 -5.23 -0.35
C GLY A 194 21.27 -3.76 0.05
N ARG A 195 21.68 -3.43 1.29
CA ARG A 195 21.81 -2.03 1.73
C ARG A 195 22.84 -1.24 0.92
N GLN A 196 23.97 -1.84 0.58
CA GLN A 196 24.98 -1.17 -0.27
C GLN A 196 24.43 -0.88 -1.67
N ALA A 197 23.64 -1.80 -2.24
CA ALA A 197 22.97 -1.58 -3.51
C ALA A 197 21.94 -0.44 -3.42
N ILE A 198 21.14 -0.38 -2.35
CA ILE A 198 20.18 0.72 -2.11
C ILE A 198 20.92 2.07 -2.02
N VAL A 199 21.98 2.14 -1.21
CA VAL A 199 22.79 3.37 -1.11
C VAL A 199 23.33 3.77 -2.49
N PHE A 200 23.84 2.81 -3.27
CA PHE A 200 24.38 3.10 -4.59
C PHE A 200 23.33 3.63 -5.57
N GLU A 201 22.17 2.99 -5.62
CA GLU A 201 21.07 3.31 -6.53
C GLU A 201 20.49 4.71 -6.27
N TYR A 202 20.29 5.05 -4.99
CA TYR A 202 19.65 6.31 -4.58
C TYR A 202 20.64 7.41 -4.20
N THR A 203 21.92 7.31 -4.60
CA THR A 203 22.88 8.40 -4.45
C THR A 203 22.93 9.26 -5.71
N ASP A 204 22.79 10.57 -5.54
CA ASP A 204 23.16 11.53 -6.57
C ASP A 204 24.69 11.54 -6.73
N TRP A 205 25.19 10.80 -7.72
CA TRP A 205 26.63 10.69 -7.95
C TRP A 205 27.28 11.96 -8.51
N THR A 206 26.49 12.99 -8.87
CA THR A 206 27.04 14.29 -9.29
C THR A 206 27.45 15.15 -8.10
N ASP A 207 26.76 15.01 -6.97
CA ASP A 207 27.08 15.65 -5.69
C ASP A 207 26.64 14.73 -4.51
N PRO A 208 27.45 13.70 -4.17
CA PRO A 208 27.03 12.65 -3.23
C PRO A 208 26.70 13.12 -1.81
N ASP A 209 27.27 14.25 -1.40
CA ASP A 209 27.07 14.82 -0.06
C ASP A 209 26.02 15.95 -0.07
N ASN A 210 25.34 16.19 -1.20
CA ASN A 210 24.31 17.21 -1.30
C ASN A 210 23.17 16.93 -0.30
N PRO A 211 22.89 17.85 0.62
CA PRO A 211 21.96 17.56 1.70
C PRO A 211 20.48 17.65 1.27
N HIS A 212 20.20 18.22 0.09
CA HIS A 212 18.87 18.15 -0.54
C HIS A 212 18.72 16.84 -1.31
N SER A 213 19.70 16.46 -2.14
CA SER A 213 19.64 15.18 -2.88
C SER A 213 19.54 13.98 -1.93
N ASN A 214 20.27 13.98 -0.82
CA ASN A 214 20.16 12.92 0.20
C ASN A 214 18.77 12.85 0.86
N ARG A 215 18.08 13.98 1.05
CA ARG A 215 16.70 14.00 1.55
C ARG A 215 15.73 13.46 0.49
N ASP A 216 15.87 13.88 -0.75
CA ASP A 216 15.01 13.49 -1.87
C ASP A 216 15.21 12.00 -2.21
N ALA A 217 16.41 11.47 -2.00
CA ALA A 217 16.70 10.05 -2.11
C ALA A 217 15.90 9.18 -1.13
N LEU A 218 15.64 9.67 0.09
CA LEU A 218 14.80 8.95 1.06
C LEU A 218 13.36 8.85 0.57
N ASP A 219 12.80 9.93 0.03
CA ASP A 219 11.47 9.92 -0.59
C ASP A 219 11.41 8.91 -1.73
N LYS A 220 12.37 8.98 -2.66
CA LYS A 220 12.35 8.12 -3.85
C LYS A 220 12.47 6.65 -3.50
N MET A 221 13.36 6.24 -2.58
CA MET A 221 13.46 4.82 -2.24
C MET A 221 12.20 4.26 -1.56
N VAL A 222 11.53 5.07 -0.73
CA VAL A 222 10.27 4.66 -0.09
C VAL A 222 9.13 4.67 -1.11
N GLY A 223 9.00 5.75 -1.89
CA GLY A 223 7.98 5.91 -2.91
C GLY A 223 8.06 4.83 -3.99
N ASP A 224 9.26 4.56 -4.51
CA ASP A 224 9.49 3.56 -5.54
C ASP A 224 9.21 2.15 -5.03
N HIS A 225 9.71 1.79 -3.85
CA HIS A 225 9.53 0.45 -3.30
C HIS A 225 8.07 0.16 -2.90
N HIS A 226 7.38 1.12 -2.28
CA HIS A 226 6.05 0.89 -1.74
C HIS A 226 4.91 1.28 -2.69
N PHE A 227 5.14 2.13 -3.69
CA PHE A 227 4.08 2.67 -4.55
C PHE A 227 4.43 2.57 -6.04
N THR A 228 5.33 3.42 -6.54
CA THR A 228 5.55 3.66 -7.98
C THR A 228 5.90 2.39 -8.75
N CYS A 229 6.85 1.58 -8.27
CA CYS A 229 7.25 0.37 -8.99
C CYS A 229 6.15 -0.69 -9.03
N ASN A 230 5.30 -0.77 -7.99
CA ASN A 230 4.20 -1.72 -7.94
C ASN A 230 3.06 -1.31 -8.88
N VAL A 231 2.79 -0.01 -9.01
CA VAL A 231 1.87 0.54 -10.01
C VAL A 231 2.38 0.21 -11.42
N ASN A 232 3.67 0.42 -11.67
CA ASN A 232 4.31 0.09 -12.95
C ASN A 232 4.22 -1.40 -13.29
N GLU A 233 4.50 -2.29 -12.33
CA GLU A 233 4.39 -3.74 -12.51
C GLU A 233 2.97 -4.15 -12.92
N PHE A 234 1.96 -3.67 -12.19
CA PHE A 234 0.57 -4.01 -12.46
C PHE A 234 0.11 -3.50 -13.82
N ALA A 235 0.42 -2.24 -14.14
CA ALA A 235 0.11 -1.62 -15.42
C ALA A 235 0.77 -2.37 -16.59
N HIS A 236 2.06 -2.70 -16.44
CA HIS A 236 2.82 -3.45 -17.44
C HIS A 236 2.20 -4.82 -17.69
N LYS A 237 1.88 -5.59 -16.65
CA LYS A 237 1.24 -6.91 -16.77
C LYS A 237 -0.14 -6.84 -17.42
N TYR A 238 -0.92 -5.79 -17.15
CA TYR A 238 -2.19 -5.56 -17.84
C TYR A 238 -2.02 -5.28 -19.34
N ALA A 239 -1.03 -4.45 -19.70
CA ALA A 239 -0.73 -4.11 -21.09
C ALA A 239 -0.22 -5.33 -21.88
N GLU A 240 0.69 -6.12 -21.30
CA GLU A 240 1.19 -7.38 -21.91
C GLU A 240 0.06 -8.37 -22.22
N ALA A 241 -1.00 -8.36 -21.42
CA ALA A 241 -2.18 -9.19 -21.63
C ALA A 241 -3.18 -8.63 -22.67
N GLY A 242 -2.82 -7.55 -23.39
CA GLY A 242 -3.60 -6.96 -24.47
C GLY A 242 -4.71 -6.00 -24.04
N ASN A 243 -4.72 -5.53 -22.78
CA ASN A 243 -5.69 -4.56 -22.30
C ASN A 243 -5.22 -3.12 -22.57
N SER A 244 -6.16 -2.18 -22.70
CA SER A 244 -5.80 -0.75 -22.77
C SER A 244 -5.38 -0.25 -21.39
N VAL A 245 -4.22 0.40 -21.31
CA VAL A 245 -3.66 0.95 -20.08
C VAL A 245 -3.30 2.41 -20.30
N TYR A 246 -3.79 3.29 -19.44
CA TYR A 246 -3.43 4.70 -19.42
C TYR A 246 -2.65 4.99 -18.14
N MET A 247 -1.39 5.38 -18.27
CA MET A 247 -0.52 5.71 -17.14
C MET A 247 -0.39 7.23 -16.99
N TYR A 248 -0.45 7.73 -15.76
CA TYR A 248 -0.14 9.13 -15.43
C TYR A 248 1.01 9.24 -14.42
N LEU A 249 1.70 10.38 -14.46
CA LEU A 249 2.56 10.88 -13.38
C LEU A 249 2.02 12.25 -12.97
N TYR A 250 1.54 12.35 -11.74
CA TYR A 250 0.98 13.60 -11.22
C TYR A 250 2.07 14.41 -10.51
N THR A 251 2.34 15.61 -11.03
CA THR A 251 3.49 16.45 -10.61
C THR A 251 3.08 17.82 -10.11
N HIS A 252 1.77 18.08 -9.97
CA HIS A 252 1.30 19.41 -9.58
C HIS A 252 1.23 19.57 -8.06
N ARG A 253 2.01 20.52 -7.54
CA ARG A 253 1.89 20.99 -6.15
C ARG A 253 0.94 22.18 -6.06
N THR A 254 -0.15 22.02 -5.30
CA THR A 254 -1.15 23.07 -5.08
C THR A 254 -0.54 24.30 -4.41
N ARG A 255 -0.90 25.52 -4.89
CA ARG A 255 -0.40 26.80 -4.34
C ARG A 255 -0.69 26.99 -2.83
N ALA A 256 -1.81 26.45 -2.35
CA ALA A 256 -2.23 26.52 -0.96
C ALA A 256 -1.85 25.27 -0.13
N ASN A 257 -0.90 24.46 -0.60
CA ASN A 257 -0.47 23.26 0.11
C ASN A 257 0.12 23.63 1.49
N PRO A 258 -0.43 23.12 2.61
CA PRO A 258 0.01 23.45 3.97
C PRO A 258 1.27 22.69 4.43
N TRP A 259 1.71 21.68 3.68
CA TRP A 259 2.94 20.95 3.95
C TRP A 259 4.17 21.80 3.60
N PRO A 260 5.34 21.55 4.20
CA PRO A 260 6.57 22.24 3.83
C PRO A 260 6.86 22.18 2.33
N ARG A 261 7.52 23.20 1.77
CA ARG A 261 7.79 23.32 0.32
C ARG A 261 8.68 22.23 -0.27
N TRP A 262 9.41 21.52 0.57
CA TRP A 262 10.29 20.44 0.14
C TRP A 262 9.58 19.09 -0.03
N THR A 263 8.32 18.99 0.40
CA THR A 263 7.48 17.80 0.16
C THR A 263 6.80 17.83 -1.20
#